data_AF-A0A1F7TL39-F1
#
_entry.id   AF-A0A1F7TL39-F1
#
_cell.length_a   1.000
_cell.length_b   1.000
_cell.length_c   1.000
_cell.angle_alpha   90.00
_cell.angle_beta   90.00
_cell.angle_gamma   90.00
#
_symmetry.space_group_name_H-M   'P 1'
#
loop_
_entity.id
_entity.type
_entity.pdbx_description
1 polymer ?
#
loop_
_entity_poly.entity_id
_entity_poly.type
_entity_poly.pdbx_seq_one_letter_code
_entity_poly.pdbx_strand_id
1 'polypeptide(L)'
;MLIIQLILLAGLLAALALTWRRARQDALTRRAALLWSLLWIGGAVVVLRPETANLFANLVGVGRGTDAVLYVAVIVLFYLLFRIFLRLDKLDRDLTKLVRRVALDEHENRK
;
A
#
# COMPACT_ATOMS: atom_id res chain seq x y z
N MET A 1 11.64 -22.84 -12.51
CA MET A 1 11.63 -21.54 -13.21
C MET A 1 10.21 -21.11 -13.58
N LEU A 2 9.45 -21.89 -14.38
CA LEU A 2 8.06 -21.55 -14.76
C LEU A 2 7.04 -21.52 -13.62
N ILE A 3 7.11 -22.44 -12.65
CA ILE A 3 6.13 -22.55 -11.55
C ILE A 3 6.10 -21.28 -10.68
N ILE A 4 7.27 -20.75 -10.32
CA ILE A 4 7.37 -19.53 -9.51
C ILE A 4 6.82 -18.32 -10.26
N GLN A 5 7.14 -18.20 -11.56
CA GLN A 5 6.57 -17.15 -12.41
C GLN A 5 5.05 -17.24 -12.47
N LEU A 6 4.48 -18.44 -12.64
CA LEU A 6 3.04 -18.66 -12.76
C LEU A 6 2.29 -18.32 -11.46
N ILE A 7 2.86 -18.70 -10.30
CA ILE A 7 2.34 -18.34 -8.98
C ILE A 7 2.37 -16.82 -8.76
N LEU A 8 3.48 -16.16 -9.09
CA LEU A 8 3.60 -14.71 -8.94
C LEU A 8 2.62 -13.96 -9.85
N LEU A 9 2.46 -14.41 -11.10
CA LEU A 9 1.54 -13.80 -12.06
C LEU A 9 0.07 -13.97 -11.64
N ALA A 10 -0.29 -15.16 -11.13
CA ALA A 10 -1.61 -15.42 -10.55
C ALA A 10 -1.89 -14.51 -9.34
N GLY A 11 -0.90 -14.34 -8.46
CA GLY A 11 -0.99 -13.42 -7.32
C GLY A 11 -1.18 -11.96 -7.74
N LEU A 12 -0.44 -11.50 -8.75
CA LEU A 12 -0.56 -10.17 -9.32
C LEU A 12 -1.93 -9.91 -9.96
N LEU A 13 -2.47 -10.89 -10.70
CA LEU A 13 -3.82 -10.82 -11.27
C LEU A 13 -4.90 -10.78 -10.18
N ALA A 14 -4.75 -11.60 -9.13
CA ALA A 14 -5.64 -11.57 -7.98
C ALA A 14 -5.59 -10.22 -7.24
N ALA A 15 -4.40 -9.63 -7.11
CA ALA A 15 -4.22 -8.32 -6.48
C ALA A 15 -4.84 -7.18 -7.31
N LEU A 16 -4.70 -7.21 -8.64
CA LEU A 16 -5.40 -6.30 -9.56
C LEU A 16 -6.91 -6.45 -9.47
N ALA A 17 -7.42 -7.68 -9.48
CA ALA A 17 -8.85 -7.97 -9.34
C ALA A 17 -9.40 -7.46 -8.01
N LEU A 18 -8.66 -7.65 -6.91
CA LEU A 18 -9.03 -7.15 -5.59
C LEU A 18 -9.02 -5.61 -5.53
N THR A 19 -8.04 -4.97 -6.17
CA THR A 19 -7.95 -3.51 -6.27
C THR A 19 -9.16 -2.95 -7.02
N TRP A 20 -9.52 -3.54 -8.17
CA TRP A 20 -10.71 -3.13 -8.93
C TRP A 20 -12.02 -3.40 -8.20
N ARG A 21 -12.10 -4.53 -7.48
CA ARG A 21 -13.27 -4.88 -6.66
C ARG A 21 -13.46 -3.87 -5.52
N ARG A 22 -12.39 -3.49 -4.83
CA ARG A 22 -12.43 -2.45 -3.78
C ARG A 22 -12.68 -1.05 -4.34
N ALA A 23 -12.20 -0.74 -5.54
CA ALA A 23 -12.49 0.52 -6.22
C ALA A 23 -13.96 0.63 -6.65
N ARG A 24 -14.60 -0.48 -7.06
CA ARG A 24 -16.04 -0.54 -7.35
C ARG A 24 -16.94 -0.40 -6.11
N GLN A 25 -16.41 -0.67 -4.92
CA GLN A 25 -17.14 -0.55 -3.65
C GLN A 25 -17.00 0.84 -3.00
N ASP A 26 -16.48 1.84 -3.74
CA ASP A 26 -16.14 3.20 -3.26
C ASP A 26 -15.20 3.26 -2.02
N ALA A 27 -14.68 2.11 -1.58
CA ALA A 27 -13.74 2.00 -0.46
C ALA A 27 -12.35 2.58 -0.79
N LEU A 28 -12.03 2.76 -2.09
CA LEU A 28 -10.79 3.38 -2.56
C LEU A 28 -11.11 4.59 -3.45
N THR A 29 -10.52 5.74 -3.12
CA THR A 29 -10.50 6.89 -4.03
C THR A 29 -9.89 6.48 -5.38
N ARG A 30 -10.46 6.95 -6.49
CA ARG A 30 -9.97 6.65 -7.87
C ARG A 30 -8.45 6.83 -8.03
N ARG A 31 -7.87 7.83 -7.37
CA ARG A 31 -6.42 8.08 -7.33
C ARG A 31 -5.64 6.95 -6.65
N ALA A 32 -6.14 6.41 -5.54
CA ALA A 32 -5.53 5.28 -4.85
C ALA A 32 -5.61 4.01 -5.69
N ALA A 33 -6.75 3.75 -6.35
CA ALA A 33 -6.89 2.61 -7.24
C ALA A 33 -5.88 2.64 -8.39
N LEU A 34 -5.70 3.81 -9.04
CA LEU A 34 -4.70 4.00 -10.10
C LEU A 34 -3.27 3.78 -9.61
N LEU A 35 -2.91 4.31 -8.43
CA LEU A 35 -1.58 4.10 -7.84
C LEU A 35 -1.30 2.62 -7.55
N TRP A 36 -2.27 1.90 -6.98
CA TRP A 36 -2.13 0.46 -6.71
C TRP A 36 -2.03 -0.35 -7.99
N SER A 37 -2.85 -0.05 -9.01
CA SER A 37 -2.76 -0.70 -10.32
C SER A 37 -1.40 -0.50 -10.97
N LEU A 38 -0.82 0.71 -10.89
CA LEU A 38 0.52 0.99 -11.42
C LEU A 38 1.60 0.17 -10.71
N LEU A 39 1.48 0.03 -9.38
CA LEU A 39 2.41 -0.77 -8.58
C LEU A 39 2.36 -2.26 -8.97
N TRP A 40 1.16 -2.83 -9.14
CA TRP A 40 1.01 -4.21 -9.59
C TRP A 40 1.57 -4.42 -10.99
N ILE A 41 1.29 -3.51 -11.93
CA ILE A 41 1.84 -3.59 -13.28
C ILE A 41 3.38 -3.51 -13.26
N GLY A 42 3.95 -2.60 -12.47
CA GLY A 42 5.39 -2.49 -12.29
C GLY A 42 6.01 -3.79 -11.74
N GLY A 43 5.37 -4.40 -10.73
CA GLY A 43 5.80 -5.71 -10.20
C GLY A 43 5.74 -6.82 -11.24
N ALA A 44 4.70 -6.87 -12.07
CA ALA A 44 4.57 -7.84 -13.15
C ALA A 44 5.68 -7.71 -14.19
N VAL A 45 6.06 -6.48 -14.56
CA VAL A 45 7.17 -6.22 -15.49
C VAL A 45 8.50 -6.71 -14.92
N VAL A 46 8.77 -6.46 -13.64
CA VAL A 46 9.99 -6.93 -12.95
C VAL A 46 10.07 -8.46 -12.93
N VAL A 47 8.94 -9.14 -12.69
CA VAL A 47 8.86 -10.62 -12.66
C VAL A 47 9.01 -11.24 -14.06
N LEU A 48 8.50 -10.57 -15.10
CA LEU A 48 8.56 -11.05 -16.48
C LEU A 48 9.92 -10.77 -17.14
N ARG A 49 10.62 -9.70 -16.75
CA ARG A 49 11.90 -9.27 -17.33
C ARG A 49 12.91 -8.91 -16.21
N PRO A 50 13.59 -9.88 -15.59
CA PRO A 50 14.61 -9.60 -14.57
C PRO A 50 15.78 -8.73 -15.09
N GLU A 51 16.00 -8.71 -16.41
CA GLU A 51 16.95 -7.83 -17.10
C GLU A 51 16.66 -6.34 -16.87
N THR A 52 15.38 -5.95 -16.77
CA THR A 52 15.00 -4.55 -16.45
C THR A 52 15.35 -4.17 -15.02
N ALA A 53 15.25 -5.12 -14.08
CA ALA A 53 15.69 -4.90 -12.71
C ALA A 53 17.21 -4.74 -12.63
N ASN A 54 17.97 -5.48 -13.44
CA ASN A 54 19.42 -5.32 -13.53
C ASN A 54 19.84 -3.98 -14.14
N LEU A 55 19.09 -3.45 -15.13
CA LEU A 55 19.33 -2.13 -15.71
C LEU A 55 19.13 -1.00 -14.68
N PHE A 56 18.05 -1.09 -13.89
CA PHE A 56 17.83 -0.18 -12.76
C PHE A 56 18.87 -0.35 -11.65
N ALA A 57 19.29 -1.58 -11.35
CA ALA A 57 20.28 -1.84 -10.32
C ALA A 57 21.68 -1.32 -10.69
N ASN A 58 22.06 -1.40 -11.96
CA ASN A 58 23.29 -0.77 -12.47
C ASN A 58 23.26 0.76 -12.37
N LEU A 59 22.08 1.39 -12.55
CA LEU A 59 21.87 2.83 -12.35
C LEU A 59 21.95 3.24 -10.87
N VAL A 60 21.47 2.38 -9.96
CA VAL A 60 21.49 2.61 -8.50
C VAL A 60 22.81 2.17 -7.86
N GLY A 61 23.69 1.49 -8.60
CA GLY A 61 24.99 1.02 -8.12
C GLY A 61 24.94 -0.27 -7.29
N VAL A 62 23.87 -1.05 -7.40
CA VAL A 62 23.67 -2.31 -6.65
C VAL A 62 23.89 -3.49 -7.61
N GLY A 63 24.82 -4.40 -7.30
CA GLY A 63 25.23 -5.49 -8.20
C GLY A 63 24.17 -6.57 -8.48
N ARG A 64 22.98 -6.50 -7.84
CA ARG A 64 21.88 -7.46 -8.01
C ARG A 64 20.54 -6.74 -8.10
N GLY A 65 19.81 -6.97 -9.21
CA GLY A 65 18.46 -6.43 -9.46
C GLY A 65 17.46 -6.60 -8.32
N THR A 66 17.47 -7.77 -7.70
CA THR A 66 16.55 -8.13 -6.62
C THR A 66 16.78 -7.30 -5.35
N ASP A 67 18.03 -6.98 -5.03
CA ASP A 67 18.39 -6.27 -3.80
C ASP A 67 17.96 -4.79 -3.89
N ALA A 68 18.08 -4.19 -5.07
CA ALA A 68 17.56 -2.85 -5.33
C ALA A 68 16.03 -2.75 -5.12
N VAL A 69 15.28 -3.74 -5.62
CA VAL A 69 13.83 -3.82 -5.42
C VAL A 69 13.50 -3.96 -3.93
N LEU A 70 14.26 -4.78 -3.20
CA LEU A 70 14.06 -4.98 -1.77
C LEU A 70 14.28 -3.68 -0.98
N TYR A 71 15.34 -2.92 -1.29
CA TYR A 71 15.58 -1.64 -0.62
C TYR A 71 14.44 -0.64 -0.84
N VAL A 72 13.99 -0.48 -2.08
CA VAL A 72 12.86 0.40 -2.40
C VAL A 72 11.59 -0.07 -1.67
N ALA A 73 11.32 -1.38 -1.66
CA ALA A 73 10.16 -1.95 -0.99
C ALA A 73 10.18 -1.67 0.52
N VAL A 74 11.34 -1.84 1.17
CA VAL A 74 11.51 -1.55 2.61
C VAL A 74 11.27 -0.07 2.90
N ILE A 75 11.86 0.84 2.12
CA ILE A 75 11.66 2.29 2.30
C ILE A 75 10.18 2.67 2.15
N VAL A 76 9.52 2.18 1.10
CA VAL A 76 8.09 2.42 0.86
C VAL A 76 7.24 1.85 1.99
N LEU A 77 7.57 0.65 2.48
CA LEU A 77 6.88 0.01 3.60
C LEU A 77 6.97 0.86 4.87
N PHE A 78 8.17 1.32 5.23
CA PHE A 78 8.36 2.21 6.38
C PHE A 78 7.59 3.52 6.24
N TYR A 79 7.58 4.12 5.05
CA TYR A 79 6.79 5.32 4.79
C TYR A 79 5.28 5.07 4.97
N LEU A 80 4.77 3.94 4.47
CA LEU A 80 3.37 3.56 4.64
C LEU A 80 3.02 3.31 6.11
N LEU A 81 3.88 2.60 6.85
CA LEU A 81 3.72 2.36 8.29
C LEU A 81 3.67 3.68 9.06
N PHE A 82 4.60 4.60 8.76
CA PHE A 82 4.62 5.93 9.37
C PHE A 82 3.33 6.71 9.07
N ARG A 83 2.83 6.67 7.83
CA ARG A 83 1.57 7.31 7.45
C ARG A 83 0.37 6.71 8.18
N ILE A 84 0.35 5.39 8.39
CA ILE A 84 -0.69 4.70 9.16
C ILE A 84 -0.62 5.14 10.63
N PHE A 85 0.57 5.18 11.21
CA PHE A 85 0.79 5.65 12.59
C PHE A 85 0.24 7.06 12.81
N LEU A 86 0.55 8.01 11.91
CA LEU A 86 0.00 9.38 11.99
C LEU A 86 -1.53 9.41 11.88
N ARG A 87 -2.12 8.53 11.08
CA ARG A 87 -3.58 8.44 10.93
C ARG A 87 -4.25 7.84 12.17
N LEU A 88 -3.59 6.89 12.83
CA LEU A 88 -4.03 6.32 14.10
C LEU A 88 -4.00 7.36 15.22
N ASP A 89 -2.91 8.11 15.38
CA ASP A 89 -2.83 9.17 16.41
C ASP A 89 -3.92 10.24 16.21
N LYS A 90 -4.19 10.61 14.95
CA LYS A 90 -5.31 11.52 14.65
C LYS A 90 -6.66 10.92 15.03
N LEU A 91 -6.88 9.64 14.73
CA LEU A 91 -8.13 8.95 15.05
C LEU A 91 -8.36 8.88 16.57
N ASP A 92 -7.32 8.59 17.35
CA ASP A 92 -7.38 8.55 18.81
C ASP A 92 -7.74 9.93 19.40
N ARG A 93 -7.16 11.00 18.86
CA ARG A 93 -7.51 12.38 19.25
C ARG A 93 -8.96 12.73 18.92
N ASP A 94 -9.42 12.35 17.74
CA ASP A 94 -10.79 12.63 17.31
C ASP A 94 -11.81 11.82 18.13
N LEU A 95 -11.50 10.56 18.45
CA LEU A 95 -12.29 9.74 19.36
C LEU A 95 -12.36 10.34 20.76
N THR A 96 -11.22 10.79 21.30
CA THR A 96 -11.16 11.43 22.62
C THR A 96 -12.04 12.68 22.68
N LYS A 97 -12.02 13.51 21.63
CA LYS A 97 -12.89 14.69 21.52
C LYS A 97 -14.37 14.31 21.44
N LEU A 98 -14.70 13.27 20.67
CA LEU A 98 -16.07 12.80 20.53
C LEU A 98 -16.63 12.30 21.87
N VAL A 99 -15.89 11.44 22.57
CA VAL A 99 -16.29 10.91 23.89
C VAL A 99 -16.48 12.06 24.89
N ARG A 100 -15.57 13.05 24.89
CA ARG A 100 -15.71 14.22 25.77
C ARG A 100 -16.98 15.03 25.48
N ARG A 101 -17.32 15.25 24.21
CA ARG A 101 -18.56 15.94 23.83
C ARG A 101 -19.79 15.18 24.31
N VAL A 102 -19.86 13.87 24.02
CA VAL A 102 -20.97 13.02 24.45
C VAL A 102 -21.15 13.06 25.97
N ALA A 103 -20.05 13.01 26.74
CA ALA A 103 -20.11 13.07 28.20
C ALA A 103 -20.60 14.43 28.73
N LEU A 104 -20.21 15.54 28.11
CA LEU A 104 -20.68 16.88 28.48
C LEU A 104 -22.16 17.07 28.13
N ASP A 105 -22.56 16.65 26.93
CA ASP A 105 -23.96 16.73 26.46
C ASP A 105 -24.88 15.88 27.37
N GLU A 106 -24.46 14.69 27.80
CA GLU A 106 -25.25 13.87 28.72
C GLU A 106 -25.35 14.48 30.12
N HIS A 107 -24.31 15.19 30.58
CA HIS A 107 -24.34 15.89 31.86
C HIS A 107 -25.25 17.12 31.83
N GLU A 108 -25.31 17.86 30.71
CA GLU A 108 -26.23 18.99 30.54
C GLU A 108 -27.69 18.53 30.46
N ASN A 109 -27.97 17.45 29.72
CA ASN A 109 -29.33 16.90 29.60
C ASN A 109 -29.88 16.23 30.87
N ARG A 110 -29.02 15.90 31.85
CA ARG A 110 -29.44 15.36 33.15
C ARG A 110 -29.74 16.43 34.20
N LYS A 111 -29.49 17.70 33.92
CA LYS A 111 -29.85 18.84 34.78
C LYS A 111 -31.21 19.41 34.40
#